data_AF-A0A9P7KS41-F1
#
_entry.id   AF-A0A9P7KS41-F1
#
_cell.length_a   1.000
_cell.length_b   1.000
_cell.length_c   1.000
_cell.angle_alpha   90.00
_cell.angle_beta   90.00
_cell.angle_gamma   90.00
#
_symmetry.space_group_name_H-M   'P 1'
#
loop_
_entity.id
_entity.type
_entity.pdbx_description
1 polymer ?
#
loop_
_entity_poly.entity_id
_entity_poly.type
_entity_poly.pdbx_seq_one_letter_code
_entity_poly.pdbx_strand_id
1 'polypeptide(L)'
;MGSMAESTHHKEFRPKIQTLENNPLSHLLPYGSLILASSIICIVLLTNCLERWILPRIYKNVYHTLESTKDERRRRSFVYFHVGTILLIGILCSGIYPIICFLVGSAKFSTLLSKGSAVTIGDFLLVLSEIYCGYYIFEMCFRTKFASPISIAHHTGLLIITQTALSLFADPDKHREATLEFYMCMVWGTFDVVVELPIFLSMIIWRVKRDNSALLSRLAYGCCIWAIVAAITESVVTIYLLHMSWHRWGIEWRIITPLVFSLWITTQFYGASRLYAMGRAERRKLHFKTERPFSA
;
A
#
# COMPACT_ATOMS: atom_id res chain seq x y z
N MET A 1 -42.24 -26.67 -38.56
CA MET A 1 -41.30 -27.48 -37.76
C MET A 1 -39.89 -27.11 -38.17
N GLY A 2 -39.11 -26.56 -37.25
CA GLY A 2 -37.77 -26.03 -37.51
C GLY A 2 -37.44 -24.95 -36.49
N SER A 3 -37.41 -25.34 -35.22
CA SER A 3 -37.04 -24.46 -34.09
C SER A 3 -35.58 -24.07 -34.23
N MET A 4 -35.32 -22.77 -34.47
CA MET A 4 -34.01 -22.16 -34.25
C MET A 4 -33.77 -22.10 -32.75
N ALA A 5 -33.00 -23.06 -32.24
CA ALA A 5 -32.41 -22.95 -30.93
C ALA A 5 -31.29 -21.89 -30.99
N GLU A 6 -31.63 -20.65 -30.62
CA GLU A 6 -30.66 -19.63 -30.24
C GLU A 6 -29.86 -20.16 -29.05
N SER A 7 -28.64 -20.59 -29.33
CA SER A 7 -27.60 -20.84 -28.34
C SER A 7 -27.25 -19.51 -27.67
N THR A 8 -27.84 -19.26 -26.51
CA THR A 8 -27.42 -18.21 -25.58
C THR A 8 -26.01 -18.56 -25.08
N HIS A 9 -25.00 -18.04 -25.76
CA HIS A 9 -23.63 -18.00 -25.25
C HIS A 9 -23.62 -17.18 -23.95
N HIS A 10 -23.79 -17.86 -22.82
CA HIS A 10 -23.28 -17.37 -21.55
C HIS A 10 -21.79 -17.13 -21.74
N LYS A 11 -21.38 -15.86 -21.90
CA LYS A 11 -19.98 -15.47 -21.74
C LYS A 11 -19.58 -15.89 -20.34
N GLU A 12 -18.91 -17.03 -20.21
CA GLU A 12 -18.26 -17.42 -18.96
C GLU A 12 -17.43 -16.23 -18.49
N PHE A 13 -17.78 -15.69 -17.32
CA PHE A 13 -17.01 -14.63 -16.69
C PHE A 13 -15.68 -15.24 -16.22
N ARG A 14 -14.69 -15.27 -17.12
CA ARG A 14 -13.33 -15.68 -16.78
C ARG A 14 -12.60 -14.47 -16.19
N PRO A 15 -12.08 -14.57 -14.95
CA PRO A 15 -11.33 -13.46 -14.36
C PRO A 15 -10.10 -13.17 -15.22
N LYS A 16 -9.76 -11.87 -15.37
CA LYS A 16 -8.69 -11.40 -16.26
C LYS A 16 -7.37 -12.13 -16.05
N ILE A 17 -7.05 -12.48 -14.81
CA ILE A 17 -5.81 -13.20 -14.46
C ILE A 17 -5.62 -14.52 -15.25
N GLN A 18 -6.70 -15.16 -15.70
CA GLN A 18 -6.62 -16.38 -16.49
C GLN A 18 -6.18 -16.11 -17.94
N THR A 19 -6.52 -14.95 -18.49
CA THR A 19 -6.31 -14.59 -19.89
C THR A 19 -5.19 -13.58 -20.10
N LEU A 20 -4.45 -13.22 -19.03
CA LEU A 20 -3.30 -12.32 -19.13
C LEU A 20 -2.24 -12.89 -20.07
N GLU A 21 -1.88 -12.10 -21.07
CA GLU A 21 -0.77 -12.39 -21.97
C GLU A 21 0.55 -11.88 -21.37
N ASN A 22 1.64 -12.61 -21.56
CA ASN A 22 2.97 -12.13 -21.16
C ASN A 22 3.46 -11.12 -22.20
N ASN A 23 3.55 -9.85 -21.82
CA ASN A 23 3.94 -8.75 -22.71
C ASN A 23 5.00 -7.91 -22.00
N PRO A 24 5.89 -7.22 -22.74
CA PRO A 24 6.82 -6.27 -22.14
C PRO A 24 6.08 -5.22 -21.32
N LEU A 25 6.60 -4.92 -20.12
CA LEU A 25 5.99 -3.94 -19.22
C LEU A 25 6.10 -2.52 -19.78
N SER A 26 7.31 -2.08 -20.10
CA SER A 26 7.57 -0.71 -20.54
C SER A 26 8.93 -0.64 -21.21
N HIS A 27 9.08 0.26 -22.20
CA HIS A 27 10.39 0.58 -22.77
C HIS A 27 11.31 1.30 -21.78
N LEU A 28 10.77 1.84 -20.68
CA LEU A 28 11.52 2.51 -19.63
C LEU A 28 12.12 1.53 -18.60
N LEU A 29 11.81 0.23 -18.67
CA LEU A 29 12.28 -0.77 -17.71
C LEU A 29 13.80 -0.75 -17.48
N PRO A 30 14.68 -0.59 -18.51
CA PRO A 30 16.13 -0.49 -18.29
C PRO A 30 16.56 0.71 -17.43
N TYR A 31 15.71 1.73 -17.31
CA TYR A 31 15.91 2.92 -16.49
C TYR A 31 15.22 2.84 -15.13
N GLY A 32 14.65 1.69 -14.73
CA GLY A 32 13.91 1.51 -13.47
C GLY A 32 14.70 1.96 -12.24
N SER A 33 15.99 1.61 -12.16
CA SER A 33 16.88 2.04 -11.06
C SER A 33 17.05 3.56 -10.99
N LEU A 34 17.07 4.25 -12.13
CA LEU A 34 17.13 5.72 -12.19
C LEU A 34 15.80 6.34 -11.73
N ILE A 35 14.67 5.75 -12.12
CA ILE A 35 13.33 6.18 -11.67
C ILE A 35 13.20 6.00 -10.16
N LEU A 36 13.65 4.85 -9.63
CA LEU A 36 13.68 4.57 -8.20
C LEU A 36 14.53 5.57 -7.42
N ALA A 37 15.78 5.79 -7.86
CA ALA A 37 16.69 6.73 -7.23
C ALA A 37 16.13 8.17 -7.26
N SER A 38 15.57 8.59 -8.39
CA SER A 38 14.92 9.90 -8.54
C SER A 38 13.73 10.03 -7.59
N SER A 39 12.93 8.98 -7.45
CA SER A 39 11.79 8.94 -6.52
C SER A 39 12.26 9.11 -5.07
N ILE A 40 13.31 8.40 -4.65
CA ILE A 40 13.88 8.55 -3.30
C ILE A 40 14.36 9.99 -3.06
N ILE A 41 15.06 10.60 -4.02
CA ILE A 41 15.52 11.99 -3.92
C ILE A 41 14.34 12.93 -3.73
N CYS A 42 13.29 12.81 -4.56
CA CYS A 42 12.08 13.61 -4.44
C CYS A 42 11.40 13.45 -3.07
N ILE A 43 11.32 12.23 -2.54
CA ILE A 43 10.73 11.95 -1.23
C ILE A 43 11.57 12.56 -0.09
N VAL A 44 12.89 12.50 -0.19
CA VAL A 44 13.80 13.12 0.80
C VAL A 44 13.69 14.65 0.77
N LEU A 45 13.57 15.26 -0.42
CA LEU A 45 13.35 16.71 -0.56
C LEU A 45 11.99 17.11 0.01
N LEU A 46 10.93 16.36 -0.29
CA LEU A 46 9.60 16.56 0.29
C LEU A 46 9.65 16.47 1.82
N THR A 47 10.34 15.46 2.37
CA THR A 47 10.49 15.27 3.81
C THR A 47 11.18 16.46 4.47
N ASN A 48 12.29 16.92 3.90
CA ASN A 48 13.00 18.10 4.41
C ASN A 48 12.14 19.36 4.35
N CYS A 49 11.38 19.55 3.28
CA CYS A 49 10.45 20.67 3.12
C CYS A 49 9.34 20.64 4.19
N LEU A 50 8.75 19.47 4.41
CA LEU A 50 7.71 19.27 5.42
C LEU A 50 8.24 19.51 6.84
N GLU A 51 9.36 18.87 7.19
CA GLU A 51 9.93 18.92 8.54
C GLU A 51 10.41 20.33 8.91
N ARG A 52 11.09 21.04 7.99
CA ARG A 52 11.73 22.32 8.31
C ARG A 52 10.80 23.52 8.17
N TRP A 53 9.83 23.47 7.26
CA TRP A 53 9.06 24.67 6.89
C TRP A 53 7.56 24.51 7.07
N ILE A 54 6.97 23.41 6.60
CA ILE A 54 5.50 23.30 6.53
C ILE A 54 4.90 22.89 7.87
N LEU A 55 5.34 21.77 8.46
CA LEU A 55 4.76 21.23 9.69
C LEU A 55 4.95 22.14 10.91
N PRO A 56 6.12 22.80 11.12
CA PRO A 56 6.26 23.77 12.20
C PRO A 56 5.30 24.95 12.08
N ARG A 57 4.95 25.36 10.84
CA ARG A 57 4.03 26.49 10.59
C ARG A 57 2.57 26.11 10.74
N ILE A 58 2.16 24.94 10.25
CA ILE A 58 0.77 24.46 10.31
C ILE A 58 0.43 23.96 11.72
N TYR A 59 1.32 23.21 12.36
CA TYR A 59 1.08 22.56 13.65
C TYR A 59 1.92 23.14 14.78
N LYS A 60 2.03 24.48 14.87
CA LYS A 60 2.90 25.21 15.83
C LYS A 60 2.94 24.59 17.23
N ASN A 61 1.77 24.41 17.86
CA ASN A 61 1.69 23.92 19.24
C ASN A 61 2.19 22.47 19.39
N VAL A 62 1.79 21.60 18.45
CA VAL A 62 2.19 20.18 18.46
C VAL A 62 3.69 20.07 18.20
N TYR A 63 4.19 20.79 17.18
CA TYR A 63 5.59 20.72 16.76
C TYR A 63 6.53 21.30 17.83
N HIS A 64 6.18 22.45 18.41
CA HIS A 64 6.94 23.04 19.51
C HIS A 64 7.00 22.11 20.74
N THR A 65 5.91 21.40 21.04
CA THR A 65 5.90 20.40 22.14
C THR A 65 6.82 19.22 21.84
N LEU A 66 6.84 18.75 20.59
CA LEU A 66 7.72 17.65 20.17
C LEU A 66 9.20 18.05 20.22
N GLU A 67 9.53 19.29 19.86
CA GLU A 67 10.87 19.84 19.95
C GLU A 67 11.31 20.07 21.41
N SER A 68 10.46 20.67 22.23
CA SER A 68 10.78 20.98 23.63
C SER A 68 10.99 19.73 24.48
N THR A 69 10.23 18.67 24.22
CA THR A 69 10.35 17.37 24.90
C THR A 69 11.51 16.51 24.37
N LYS A 70 12.18 16.94 23.29
CA LYS A 70 13.25 16.20 22.59
C LYS A 70 12.84 14.76 22.21
N ASP A 71 11.55 14.53 21.97
CA ASP A 71 11.03 13.20 21.58
C ASP A 71 11.20 12.99 20.06
N GLU A 72 12.44 12.68 19.69
CA GLU A 72 12.84 12.49 18.28
C GLU A 72 12.02 11.40 17.58
N ARG A 73 11.69 10.33 18.32
CA ARG A 73 10.87 9.24 17.79
C ARG A 73 9.50 9.75 17.35
N ARG A 74 8.82 10.52 18.21
CA ARG A 74 7.48 11.05 17.90
C ARG A 74 7.52 12.12 16.83
N ARG A 75 8.55 12.98 16.84
CA ARG A 75 8.78 14.03 15.83
C ARG A 75 8.97 13.43 14.44
N ARG A 76 9.94 12.53 14.27
CA ARG A 76 10.18 11.82 13.00
C ARG A 76 8.93 11.06 12.55
N SER A 77 8.29 10.34 13.46
CA SER A 77 7.07 9.62 13.10
C SER A 77 5.95 10.56 12.64
N PHE A 78 5.86 11.79 13.17
CA PHE A 78 4.85 12.78 12.72
C PHE A 78 5.11 13.26 11.30
N VAL A 79 6.36 13.58 10.98
CA VAL A 79 6.80 13.94 9.62
C VAL A 79 6.51 12.80 8.66
N TYR A 80 6.92 11.59 9.03
CA TYR A 80 6.72 10.37 8.24
C TYR A 80 5.24 10.15 7.89
N PHE A 81 4.31 10.26 8.85
CA PHE A 81 2.90 10.05 8.53
C PHE A 81 2.37 11.06 7.51
N HIS A 82 2.88 12.30 7.48
CA HIS A 82 2.50 13.27 6.46
C HIS A 82 3.11 12.93 5.10
N VAL A 83 4.40 12.59 5.05
CA VAL A 83 5.08 12.15 3.83
C VAL A 83 4.35 10.96 3.22
N GLY A 84 4.10 9.92 4.02
CA GLY A 84 3.35 8.74 3.62
C GLY A 84 1.94 9.08 3.15
N THR A 85 1.20 9.92 3.87
CA THR A 85 -0.15 10.34 3.46
C THR A 85 -0.13 11.05 2.10
N ILE A 86 0.79 11.99 1.88
CA ILE A 86 0.91 12.74 0.62
C ILE A 86 1.25 11.80 -0.53
N LEU A 87 2.20 10.89 -0.34
CA LEU A 87 2.61 9.95 -1.37
C LEU A 87 1.51 8.93 -1.68
N LEU A 88 0.89 8.33 -0.67
CA LEU A 88 -0.19 7.35 -0.86
C LEU A 88 -1.42 7.99 -1.52
N ILE A 89 -1.79 9.23 -1.17
CA ILE A 89 -2.84 9.97 -1.88
C ILE A 89 -2.42 10.25 -3.33
N GLY A 90 -1.17 10.68 -3.56
CA GLY A 90 -0.65 10.90 -4.90
C GLY A 90 -0.71 9.64 -5.77
N ILE A 91 -0.26 8.51 -5.24
CA ILE A 91 -0.31 7.19 -5.90
C ILE A 91 -1.77 6.77 -6.14
N LEU A 92 -2.65 6.92 -5.14
CA LEU A 92 -4.07 6.57 -5.30
C LEU A 92 -4.75 7.41 -6.38
N CYS A 93 -4.62 8.74 -6.31
CA CYS A 93 -5.28 9.65 -7.25
C CYS A 93 -4.76 9.49 -8.69
N SER A 94 -3.46 9.27 -8.85
CA SER A 94 -2.85 9.13 -10.17
C SER A 94 -2.95 7.70 -10.72
N GLY A 95 -2.92 6.70 -9.84
CA GLY A 95 -2.92 5.29 -10.19
C GLY A 95 -4.28 4.63 -10.32
N ILE A 96 -5.35 5.19 -9.73
CA ILE A 96 -6.68 4.56 -9.75
C ILE A 96 -7.15 4.26 -11.18
N TYR A 97 -6.96 5.20 -12.12
CA TYR A 97 -7.36 5.00 -13.51
C TYR A 97 -6.55 3.87 -14.20
N PRO A 98 -5.21 3.95 -14.32
CA PRO A 98 -4.45 2.92 -15.02
C PRO A 98 -4.55 1.55 -14.33
N ILE A 99 -4.61 1.49 -13.00
CA ILE A 99 -4.78 0.25 -12.24
C ILE A 99 -6.14 -0.38 -12.54
N ILE A 100 -7.25 0.36 -12.53
CA ILE A 100 -8.57 -0.21 -12.84
C ILE A 100 -8.62 -0.69 -14.31
N CYS A 101 -8.10 0.11 -15.24
CA CYS A 101 -8.01 -0.27 -16.65
C CYS A 101 -7.21 -1.56 -16.84
N PHE A 102 -6.13 -1.75 -16.07
CA PHE A 102 -5.27 -2.92 -16.14
C PHE A 102 -5.80 -4.13 -15.34
N LEU A 103 -6.37 -3.97 -14.16
CA LEU A 103 -6.84 -5.09 -13.34
C LEU A 103 -8.20 -5.63 -13.81
N VAL A 104 -9.13 -4.72 -14.12
CA VAL A 104 -10.52 -5.07 -14.44
C VAL A 104 -10.83 -4.88 -15.91
N GLY A 105 -10.27 -3.83 -16.52
CA GLY A 105 -10.50 -3.49 -17.92
C GLY A 105 -9.77 -4.38 -18.92
N SER A 106 -9.89 -4.07 -20.20
CA SER A 106 -9.20 -4.79 -21.29
C SER A 106 -7.80 -4.25 -21.60
N ALA A 107 -7.29 -3.27 -20.84
CA ALA A 107 -6.01 -2.64 -21.14
C ALA A 107 -4.84 -3.62 -21.01
N LYS A 108 -3.89 -3.49 -21.93
CA LYS A 108 -2.57 -4.14 -21.92
C LYS A 108 -1.50 -3.10 -21.55
N PHE A 109 -0.28 -3.52 -21.24
CA PHE A 109 0.81 -2.58 -20.92
C PHE A 109 1.07 -1.55 -22.02
N SER A 110 0.99 -1.94 -23.29
CA SER A 110 1.15 -1.04 -24.44
C SER A 110 -0.04 -0.11 -24.72
N THR A 111 -1.13 -0.22 -23.96
CA THR A 111 -2.30 0.66 -24.14
C THR A 111 -1.94 2.09 -23.77
N LEU A 112 -2.30 3.08 -24.59
CA LEU A 112 -2.07 4.49 -24.27
C LEU A 112 -2.88 4.91 -23.05
N LEU A 113 -2.27 5.69 -22.15
CA LEU A 113 -2.89 6.16 -20.91
C LEU A 113 -4.10 7.07 -21.17
N SER A 114 -4.02 7.91 -22.21
CA SER A 114 -5.12 8.76 -22.65
C SER A 114 -5.02 9.01 -24.16
N LYS A 115 -6.12 9.46 -24.77
CA LYS A 115 -6.13 9.78 -26.20
C LYS A 115 -5.12 10.89 -26.49
N GLY A 116 -4.17 10.62 -27.38
CA GLY A 116 -3.10 11.56 -27.75
C GLY A 116 -1.89 11.57 -26.81
N SER A 117 -1.87 10.75 -25.76
CA SER A 117 -0.69 10.57 -24.91
C SER A 117 0.34 9.67 -25.58
N ALA A 118 1.62 9.98 -25.39
CA ALA A 118 2.72 9.06 -25.71
C ALA A 118 3.01 8.06 -24.56
N VAL A 119 2.44 8.28 -23.38
CA VAL A 119 2.64 7.45 -22.19
C VAL A 119 1.68 6.27 -22.23
N THR A 120 2.20 5.06 -22.04
CA THR A 120 1.42 3.83 -21.94
C THR A 120 1.03 3.51 -20.50
N ILE A 121 0.05 2.62 -20.32
CA ILE A 121 -0.33 2.07 -19.01
C ILE A 121 0.89 1.43 -18.34
N GLY A 122 1.68 0.68 -19.10
CA GLY A 122 2.88 0.01 -18.61
C GLY A 122 3.96 0.98 -18.09
N ASP A 123 4.23 2.05 -18.84
CA ASP A 123 5.14 3.12 -18.40
C ASP A 123 4.69 3.72 -17.07
N PHE A 124 3.38 3.98 -16.94
CA PHE A 124 2.81 4.59 -15.76
C PHE A 124 2.85 3.66 -14.55
N LEU A 125 2.48 2.39 -14.73
CA LEU A 125 2.51 1.39 -13.67
C LEU A 125 3.94 1.11 -13.18
N LEU A 126 4.93 1.08 -14.10
CA LEU A 126 6.35 0.99 -13.72
C LEU A 126 6.75 2.17 -12.82
N VAL A 127 6.44 3.41 -13.24
CA VAL A 127 6.77 4.60 -12.45
C VAL A 127 6.08 4.57 -11.07
N LEU A 128 4.81 4.17 -11.00
CA LEU A 128 4.12 4.02 -9.72
C LEU A 128 4.77 2.97 -8.82
N SER A 129 5.15 1.81 -9.37
CA SER A 129 5.85 0.77 -8.63
C SER A 129 7.18 1.26 -8.07
N GLU A 130 7.96 2.01 -8.84
CA GLU A 130 9.24 2.56 -8.37
C GLU A 130 9.07 3.69 -7.36
N ILE A 131 8.05 4.55 -7.50
CA ILE A 131 7.70 5.54 -6.47
C ILE A 131 7.32 4.85 -5.17
N TYR A 132 6.51 3.78 -5.26
CA TYR A 132 6.09 2.97 -4.12
C TYR A 132 7.28 2.30 -3.43
N CYS A 133 8.17 1.65 -4.18
CA CYS A 133 9.41 1.10 -3.65
C CYS A 133 10.31 2.19 -3.03
N GLY A 134 10.45 3.34 -3.70
CA GLY A 134 11.21 4.48 -3.18
C GLY A 134 10.68 4.98 -1.83
N TYR A 135 9.36 4.97 -1.66
CA TYR A 135 8.71 5.29 -0.38
C TYR A 135 9.08 4.30 0.73
N TYR A 136 8.98 2.99 0.51
CA TYR A 136 9.33 2.02 1.57
C TYR A 136 10.82 1.96 1.87
N ILE A 137 11.69 2.19 0.87
CA ILE A 137 13.14 2.37 1.11
C ILE A 137 13.36 3.58 2.02
N PHE A 138 12.73 4.72 1.68
CA PHE A 138 12.78 5.91 2.52
C PHE A 138 12.28 5.63 3.94
N GLU A 139 11.12 4.97 4.09
CA GLU A 139 10.58 4.65 5.41
C GLU A 139 11.56 3.79 6.21
N MET A 140 12.09 2.72 5.59
CA MET A 140 13.02 1.81 6.25
C MET A 140 14.26 2.55 6.74
N CYS A 141 14.84 3.45 5.95
CA CYS A 141 15.98 4.27 6.37
C CYS A 141 15.60 5.34 7.40
N PHE A 142 14.39 5.91 7.30
CA PHE A 142 13.95 7.00 8.16
C PHE A 142 13.47 6.51 9.55
N ARG A 143 12.98 5.27 9.66
CA ARG A 143 12.37 4.74 10.88
C ARG A 143 13.05 3.52 11.50
N THR A 144 14.14 2.99 10.93
CA THR A 144 14.73 1.68 11.31
C THR A 144 14.89 1.48 12.82
N LYS A 145 15.36 2.51 13.55
CA LYS A 145 15.56 2.44 15.01
C LYS A 145 14.27 2.19 15.82
N PHE A 146 13.10 2.39 15.23
CA PHE A 146 11.80 2.42 15.92
C PHE A 146 10.74 1.50 15.30
N ALA A 147 11.08 0.80 14.21
CA ALA A 147 10.21 -0.15 13.53
C ALA A 147 10.25 -1.52 14.22
N SER A 148 9.13 -2.24 14.23
CA SER A 148 9.12 -3.61 14.75
C SER A 148 9.80 -4.56 13.73
N PRO A 149 10.42 -5.66 14.17
CA PRO A 149 11.00 -6.65 13.26
C PRO A 149 10.00 -7.17 12.22
N ILE A 150 8.74 -7.35 12.62
CA ILE A 150 7.65 -7.79 11.74
C ILE A 150 7.38 -6.74 10.65
N SER A 151 7.32 -5.45 11.01
CA SER A 151 7.12 -4.36 10.04
C SER A 151 8.31 -4.23 9.08
N ILE A 152 9.54 -4.39 9.58
CA ILE A 152 10.75 -4.41 8.73
C ILE A 152 10.69 -5.59 7.75
N ALA A 153 10.35 -6.79 8.22
CA ALA A 153 10.26 -7.97 7.37
C ALA A 153 9.18 -7.81 6.29
N HIS A 154 8.03 -7.23 6.65
CA HIS A 154 6.94 -6.94 5.73
C HIS A 154 7.35 -5.94 4.63
N HIS A 155 7.93 -4.80 4.97
CA HIS A 155 8.38 -3.82 3.96
C HIS A 155 9.55 -4.35 3.12
N THR A 156 10.44 -5.15 3.71
CA THR A 156 11.52 -5.82 2.95
C THR A 156 10.93 -6.81 1.95
N GLY A 157 9.94 -7.61 2.36
CA GLY A 157 9.23 -8.54 1.48
C GLY A 157 8.51 -7.83 0.33
N LEU A 158 7.83 -6.71 0.62
CA LEU A 158 7.21 -5.83 -0.38
C LEU A 158 8.22 -5.40 -1.45
N LEU A 159 9.38 -4.90 -1.02
CA LEU A 159 10.45 -4.45 -1.91
C LEU A 159 10.98 -5.59 -2.76
N ILE A 160 11.28 -6.74 -2.15
CA ILE A 160 11.81 -7.92 -2.85
C ILE A 160 10.81 -8.39 -3.90
N ILE A 161 9.54 -8.58 -3.56
CA ILE A 161 8.54 -9.07 -4.51
C ILE A 161 8.35 -8.08 -5.65
N THR A 162 8.18 -6.79 -5.35
CA THR A 162 7.92 -5.79 -6.40
C THR A 162 9.11 -5.69 -7.35
N GLN A 163 10.33 -5.59 -6.82
CA GLN A 163 11.54 -5.50 -7.64
C GLN A 163 11.82 -6.80 -8.41
N THR A 164 11.44 -7.95 -7.85
CA THR A 164 11.52 -9.22 -8.59
C THR A 164 10.48 -9.28 -9.71
N ALA A 165 9.24 -8.88 -9.46
CA ALA A 165 8.20 -8.83 -10.49
C ALA A 165 8.61 -7.90 -11.66
N LEU A 166 9.26 -6.78 -11.37
CA LEU A 166 9.84 -5.89 -12.38
C LEU A 166 10.99 -6.55 -13.14
N SER A 167 11.91 -7.24 -12.44
CA SER A 167 13.08 -7.86 -13.07
C SER A 167 12.73 -9.06 -13.96
N LEU A 168 11.64 -9.77 -13.70
CA LEU A 168 11.16 -10.85 -14.57
C LEU A 168 10.84 -10.37 -16.00
N PHE A 169 10.48 -9.10 -16.18
CA PHE A 169 10.26 -8.52 -17.51
C PHE A 169 11.54 -8.28 -18.31
N ALA A 170 12.73 -8.48 -17.73
CA ALA A 170 13.99 -8.40 -18.47
C ALA A 170 14.14 -9.54 -19.49
N ASP A 171 13.53 -10.70 -19.23
CA ASP A 171 13.47 -11.85 -20.13
C ASP A 171 12.08 -12.51 -20.06
N PRO A 172 11.08 -11.93 -20.73
CA PRO A 172 9.69 -12.41 -20.65
C PRO A 172 9.51 -13.77 -21.36
N ASP A 173 10.41 -14.17 -22.26
CA ASP A 173 10.33 -15.47 -22.93
C ASP A 173 10.70 -16.60 -21.97
N LYS A 174 11.69 -16.36 -21.10
CA LYS A 174 12.07 -17.26 -20.02
C LYS A 174 11.07 -17.24 -18.86
N HIS A 175 10.55 -16.05 -18.52
CA HIS A 175 9.66 -15.84 -17.39
C HIS A 175 8.23 -15.57 -17.82
N ARG A 176 7.50 -16.65 -18.14
CA ARG A 176 6.12 -16.61 -18.64
C ARG A 176 5.11 -16.09 -17.60
N GLU A 177 5.52 -16.04 -16.35
CA GLU A 177 4.76 -15.55 -15.21
C GLU A 177 4.95 -14.05 -14.93
N ALA A 178 5.83 -13.33 -15.64
CA ALA A 178 6.15 -11.92 -15.34
C ALA A 178 4.90 -11.03 -15.23
N THR A 179 4.00 -11.08 -16.22
CA THR A 179 2.72 -10.34 -16.16
C THR A 179 1.83 -10.79 -14.99
N LEU A 180 1.83 -12.09 -14.64
CA LEU A 180 1.01 -12.61 -13.53
C LEU A 180 1.51 -12.08 -12.19
N GLU A 181 2.82 -12.13 -11.96
CA GLU A 181 3.46 -11.61 -10.75
C GLU A 181 3.19 -10.12 -10.59
N PHE A 182 3.39 -9.35 -11.66
CA PHE A 182 3.13 -7.92 -11.64
C PHE A 182 1.65 -7.60 -11.41
N TYR A 183 0.74 -8.39 -12.00
CA TYR A 183 -0.69 -8.26 -11.74
C TYR A 183 -1.02 -8.48 -10.26
N MET A 184 -0.45 -9.52 -9.62
CA MET A 184 -0.62 -9.76 -8.19
C MET A 184 -0.05 -8.61 -7.35
N CYS A 185 1.12 -8.07 -7.73
CA CYS A 185 1.70 -6.89 -7.08
C CYS A 185 0.77 -5.67 -7.15
N MET A 186 0.10 -5.44 -8.29
CA MET A 186 -0.86 -4.33 -8.42
C MET A 186 -2.10 -4.52 -7.54
N VAL A 187 -2.59 -5.76 -7.41
CA VAL A 187 -3.71 -6.08 -6.50
C VAL A 187 -3.30 -5.83 -5.05
N TRP A 188 -2.18 -6.38 -4.61
CA TRP A 188 -1.70 -6.23 -3.23
C TRP A 188 -1.34 -4.79 -2.89
N GLY A 189 -0.62 -4.10 -3.77
CA GLY A 189 -0.31 -2.68 -3.59
C GLY A 189 -1.56 -1.81 -3.48
N THR A 190 -2.65 -2.17 -4.18
CA THR A 190 -3.93 -1.48 -4.02
C THR A 190 -4.51 -1.68 -2.61
N PHE A 191 -4.51 -2.91 -2.10
CA PHE A 191 -4.97 -3.17 -0.73
C PHE A 191 -4.11 -2.43 0.30
N ASP A 192 -2.80 -2.45 0.13
CA ASP A 192 -1.86 -1.81 1.05
C ASP A 192 -2.11 -0.29 1.14
N VAL A 193 -2.21 0.40 0.01
CA VAL A 193 -2.56 1.84 -0.04
C VAL A 193 -3.91 2.11 0.63
N VAL A 194 -4.93 1.29 0.36
CA VAL A 194 -6.29 1.44 0.90
C VAL A 194 -6.35 1.19 2.41
N VAL A 195 -5.54 0.28 2.94
CA VAL A 195 -5.47 -0.03 4.38
C VAL A 195 -4.64 0.99 5.13
N GLU A 196 -3.48 1.35 4.58
CA GLU A 196 -2.48 2.16 5.27
C GLU A 196 -2.88 3.63 5.36
N LEU A 197 -3.53 4.18 4.32
CA LEU A 197 -3.88 5.60 4.27
C LEU A 197 -4.80 6.04 5.43
N PRO A 198 -5.91 5.34 5.77
CA PRO A 198 -6.71 5.66 6.95
C PRO A 198 -5.92 5.57 8.26
N ILE A 199 -5.00 4.60 8.37
CA ILE A 199 -4.15 4.44 9.55
C ILE A 199 -3.23 5.67 9.70
N PHE A 200 -2.59 6.13 8.63
CA PHE A 200 -1.71 7.30 8.67
C PHE A 200 -2.45 8.57 9.07
N LEU A 201 -3.60 8.83 8.44
CA LEU A 201 -4.46 9.94 8.79
C LEU A 201 -4.87 9.88 10.28
N SER A 202 -5.23 8.70 10.77
CA SER A 202 -5.57 8.51 12.18
C SER A 202 -4.38 8.83 13.11
N MET A 203 -3.15 8.48 12.72
CA MET A 203 -1.94 8.73 13.51
C MET A 203 -1.50 10.21 13.50
N ILE A 204 -1.84 10.96 12.45
CA ILE A 204 -1.71 12.42 12.42
C ILE A 204 -2.71 13.03 13.42
N ILE A 205 -3.99 12.66 13.29
CA ILE A 205 -5.06 13.12 14.19
C ILE A 205 -4.74 12.75 15.64
N TRP A 206 -4.15 11.58 15.87
CA TRP A 206 -3.74 11.10 17.19
C TRP A 206 -2.84 12.08 17.95
N ARG A 207 -1.99 12.80 17.22
CA ARG A 207 -1.11 13.81 17.80
C ARG A 207 -1.77 15.18 17.90
N VAL A 208 -2.57 15.56 16.90
CA VAL A 208 -3.23 16.86 16.86
C VAL A 208 -4.34 16.97 17.91
N LYS A 209 -5.05 15.87 18.20
CA LYS A 209 -6.19 15.83 19.13
C LYS A 209 -5.88 14.97 20.35
N ARG A 210 -4.68 15.11 20.93
CA ARG A 210 -4.18 14.24 22.00
C ARG A 210 -5.08 14.19 23.24
N ASP A 211 -5.78 15.29 23.54
CA ASP A 211 -6.63 15.43 24.73
C ASP A 211 -8.05 14.86 24.57
N ASN A 212 -8.44 14.48 23.35
CA ASN A 212 -9.77 13.94 23.09
C ASN A 212 -9.74 12.40 23.07
N SER A 213 -9.61 11.79 24.24
CA SER A 213 -9.55 10.33 24.38
C SER A 213 -10.77 9.60 23.77
N ALA A 214 -11.94 10.25 23.71
CA ALA A 214 -13.15 9.70 23.09
C ALA A 214 -13.02 9.58 21.57
N LEU A 215 -12.54 10.64 20.91
CA LEU A 215 -12.24 10.62 19.48
C LEU A 215 -11.13 9.61 19.17
N LEU A 216 -10.04 9.62 19.94
CA LEU A 216 -8.90 8.73 19.73
C LEU A 216 -9.29 7.26 19.87
N SER A 217 -10.07 6.93 20.90
CA SER A 217 -10.61 5.58 21.10
C SER A 217 -11.44 5.12 19.90
N ARG A 218 -12.38 5.96 19.42
CA ARG A 218 -13.21 5.65 18.24
C ARG A 218 -12.38 5.47 16.98
N LEU A 219 -11.41 6.35 16.72
CA LEU A 219 -10.52 6.26 15.55
C LEU A 219 -9.69 4.98 15.58
N ALA A 220 -9.10 4.62 16.72
CA ALA A 220 -8.32 3.39 16.84
C ALA A 220 -9.17 2.14 16.62
N TYR A 221 -10.38 2.07 17.19
CA TYR A 221 -11.29 0.94 16.93
C TYR A 221 -11.77 0.92 15.48
N GLY A 222 -12.09 2.08 14.90
CA GLY A 222 -12.46 2.19 13.49
C GLY A 222 -11.36 1.67 12.57
N CYS A 223 -10.12 2.10 12.77
CA CYS A 223 -8.97 1.62 12.00
C CYS A 223 -8.68 0.13 12.25
N CYS A 224 -8.91 -0.38 13.47
CA CYS A 224 -8.78 -1.80 13.77
C CYS A 224 -9.80 -2.64 12.98
N ILE A 225 -11.06 -2.24 12.96
CA ILE A 225 -12.11 -2.93 12.20
C ILE A 225 -11.79 -2.86 10.71
N TRP A 226 -11.41 -1.67 10.22
CA TRP A 226 -10.98 -1.46 8.84
C TRP A 226 -9.86 -2.42 8.41
N ALA A 227 -8.79 -2.48 9.20
CA ALA A 227 -7.65 -3.36 8.92
C ALA A 227 -8.05 -4.85 8.91
N ILE A 228 -8.92 -5.29 9.82
CA ILE A 228 -9.40 -6.68 9.86
C ILE A 228 -10.25 -7.00 8.62
N VAL A 229 -11.21 -6.13 8.28
CA VAL A 229 -12.08 -6.34 7.12
C VAL A 229 -11.25 -6.39 5.85
N ALA A 230 -10.32 -5.44 5.68
CA ALA A 230 -9.46 -5.40 4.51
C ALA A 230 -8.54 -6.62 4.42
N ALA A 231 -7.93 -7.07 5.52
CA ALA A 231 -7.09 -8.28 5.54
C ALA A 231 -7.87 -9.53 5.14
N ILE A 232 -9.13 -9.66 5.60
CA ILE A 232 -10.02 -10.76 5.22
C ILE A 232 -10.37 -10.66 3.73
N THR A 233 -10.75 -9.48 3.25
CA THR A 233 -11.06 -9.26 1.83
C THR A 233 -9.86 -9.57 0.93
N GLU A 234 -8.68 -9.07 1.27
CA GLU A 234 -7.44 -9.34 0.55
C GLU A 234 -7.10 -10.83 0.54
N SER A 235 -7.30 -11.53 1.67
CA SER A 235 -7.12 -12.99 1.76
C SER A 235 -8.05 -13.73 0.80
N VAL A 236 -9.34 -13.42 0.80
CA VAL A 236 -10.31 -14.06 -0.09
C VAL A 236 -9.98 -13.79 -1.55
N VAL A 237 -9.68 -12.53 -1.91
CA VAL A 237 -9.32 -12.14 -3.28
C VAL A 237 -8.04 -12.82 -3.72
N THR A 238 -7.01 -12.84 -2.88
CA THR A 238 -5.72 -13.46 -3.20
C THR A 238 -5.85 -14.97 -3.39
N ILE A 239 -6.53 -15.67 -2.47
CA ILE A 239 -6.78 -17.12 -2.59
C ILE A 239 -7.56 -17.41 -3.88
N TYR A 240 -8.58 -16.62 -4.19
CA TYR A 240 -9.35 -16.75 -5.43
C TYR A 240 -8.46 -16.56 -6.67
N LEU A 241 -7.68 -15.49 -6.74
CA LEU A 241 -6.82 -15.20 -7.88
C LEU A 241 -5.72 -16.26 -8.05
N LEU A 242 -5.10 -16.70 -6.96
CA LEU A 242 -4.10 -17.77 -6.98
C LEU A 242 -4.71 -19.08 -7.44
N HIS A 243 -5.89 -19.46 -6.93
CA HIS A 243 -6.58 -20.66 -7.37
C HIS A 243 -6.85 -20.63 -8.88
N MET A 244 -7.39 -19.51 -9.37
CA MET A 244 -7.76 -19.36 -10.77
C MET A 244 -6.56 -19.35 -11.73
N SER A 245 -5.38 -18.93 -11.25
CA SER A 245 -4.17 -18.85 -12.05
C SER A 245 -3.16 -19.96 -11.77
N TRP A 246 -3.37 -20.81 -10.75
CA TRP A 246 -2.38 -21.74 -10.15
C TRP A 246 -1.55 -22.53 -11.16
N HIS A 247 -2.21 -23.08 -12.19
CA HIS A 247 -1.59 -23.89 -13.24
C HIS A 247 -0.51 -23.15 -14.04
N ARG A 248 -0.57 -21.82 -14.12
CA ARG A 248 0.35 -20.96 -14.87
C ARG A 248 1.61 -20.58 -14.09
N TRP A 249 1.60 -20.76 -12.77
CA TRP A 249 2.72 -20.39 -11.91
C TRP A 249 3.81 -21.45 -11.97
N GLY A 250 5.07 -21.01 -12.03
CA GLY A 250 6.23 -21.85 -11.81
C GLY A 250 6.24 -22.42 -10.38
N ILE A 251 6.96 -23.53 -10.18
CA ILE A 251 7.01 -24.20 -8.88
C ILE A 251 7.57 -23.30 -7.78
N GLU A 252 8.57 -22.49 -8.11
CA GLU A 252 9.22 -21.51 -7.22
C GLU A 252 8.16 -20.58 -6.61
N TRP A 253 7.31 -20.01 -7.46
CA TRP A 253 6.30 -19.04 -7.07
C TRP A 253 5.09 -19.67 -6.38
N ARG A 254 4.75 -20.92 -6.69
CA ARG A 254 3.74 -21.68 -5.92
C ARG A 254 4.15 -21.88 -4.45
N ILE A 255 5.44 -21.76 -4.13
CA ILE A 255 5.97 -21.85 -2.77
C ILE A 255 6.15 -20.45 -2.17
N ILE A 256 6.86 -19.56 -2.88
CA ILE A 256 7.22 -18.21 -2.38
C ILE A 256 5.98 -17.36 -2.16
N THR A 257 5.05 -17.34 -3.12
CA THR A 257 3.89 -16.44 -3.12
C THR A 257 2.97 -16.68 -1.91
N PRO A 258 2.56 -17.93 -1.57
CA PRO A 258 1.79 -18.18 -0.34
C PRO A 258 2.53 -17.88 0.97
N LEU A 259 3.85 -18.12 1.01
CA LEU A 259 4.67 -17.84 2.19
C LEU A 259 4.73 -16.34 2.48
N VAL A 260 5.04 -15.54 1.47
CA VAL A 260 5.09 -14.08 1.63
C VAL A 260 3.71 -13.52 1.92
N PHE A 261 2.67 -14.04 1.29
CA PHE A 261 1.30 -13.62 1.58
C PHE A 261 0.89 -13.93 3.04
N SER A 262 1.32 -15.07 3.58
CA SER A 262 1.06 -15.41 4.99
C SER A 262 1.76 -14.46 5.96
N LEU A 263 3.01 -14.05 5.65
CA LEU A 263 3.72 -13.00 6.40
C LEU A 263 2.97 -11.65 6.32
N TRP A 264 2.43 -11.33 5.15
CA TRP A 264 1.66 -10.12 4.91
C TRP A 264 0.42 -10.03 5.81
N ILE A 265 -0.42 -11.05 5.75
CA ILE A 265 -1.65 -11.11 6.54
C ILE A 265 -1.36 -11.15 8.04
N THR A 266 -0.30 -11.86 8.46
CA THR A 266 0.16 -11.85 9.86
C THR A 266 0.52 -10.43 10.32
N THR A 267 1.17 -9.65 9.46
CA THR A 267 1.56 -8.27 9.78
C THR A 267 0.34 -7.35 9.91
N GLN A 268 -0.66 -7.51 9.04
CA GLN A 268 -1.92 -6.76 9.15
C GLN A 268 -2.68 -7.08 10.43
N PHE A 269 -2.80 -8.36 10.81
CA PHE A 269 -3.41 -8.74 12.09
C PHE A 269 -2.61 -8.23 13.30
N TYR A 270 -1.28 -8.26 13.22
CA TYR A 270 -0.43 -7.65 14.24
C TYR A 270 -0.73 -6.14 14.35
N GLY A 271 -0.78 -5.42 13.23
CA GLY A 271 -1.16 -3.99 13.18
C GLY A 271 -2.54 -3.72 13.79
N ALA A 272 -3.55 -4.52 13.42
CA ALA A 272 -4.90 -4.43 13.98
C ALA A 272 -4.90 -4.64 15.51
N SER A 273 -4.15 -5.62 16.01
CA SER A 273 -4.04 -5.87 17.47
C SER A 273 -3.45 -4.66 18.22
N ARG A 274 -2.50 -3.94 17.60
CA ARG A 274 -1.91 -2.72 18.16
C ARG A 274 -2.93 -1.57 18.19
N LEU A 275 -3.70 -1.40 17.12
CA LEU A 275 -4.78 -0.41 17.05
C LEU A 275 -5.85 -0.71 18.11
N TYR A 276 -6.25 -1.96 18.28
CA TYR A 276 -7.17 -2.38 19.33
C TYR A 276 -6.63 -2.04 20.73
N ALA A 277 -5.36 -2.34 20.99
CA ALA A 277 -4.72 -2.03 22.26
C ALA A 277 -4.68 -0.51 22.53
N MET A 278 -4.42 0.30 21.50
CA MET A 278 -4.48 1.76 21.57
C MET A 278 -5.89 2.26 21.90
N GLY A 279 -6.91 1.75 21.21
CA GLY A 279 -8.32 2.09 21.48
C GLY A 279 -8.74 1.75 22.91
N ARG A 280 -8.39 0.56 23.39
CA ARG A 280 -8.64 0.16 24.79
C ARG A 280 -7.93 1.08 25.80
N ALA A 281 -6.70 1.51 25.51
CA ALA A 281 -5.96 2.38 26.41
C ALA A 281 -6.64 3.75 26.54
N GLU A 282 -7.10 4.35 25.44
CA GLU A 282 -7.82 5.63 25.49
C GLU A 282 -9.22 5.50 26.11
N ARG A 283 -9.93 4.39 25.86
CA ARG A 283 -11.20 4.09 26.53
C ARG A 283 -11.05 4.02 28.05
N ARG A 284 -10.00 3.37 28.55
CA ARG A 284 -9.72 3.30 30.00
C ARG A 284 -9.52 4.69 30.62
N LYS A 285 -8.84 5.61 29.93
CA LYS A 285 -8.69 6.99 30.42
C LYS A 285 -10.01 7.73 30.56
N LEU A 286 -10.98 7.46 29.68
CA LEU A 286 -12.32 8.05 29.79
C LEU A 286 -13.03 7.57 31.05
N HIS A 287 -13.00 6.26 31.32
CA HIS A 287 -13.59 5.71 32.54
C HIS A 287 -13.00 6.33 33.81
N PHE A 288 -11.67 6.43 33.90
CA PHE A 288 -11.02 7.09 35.05
C PHE A 288 -11.40 8.57 35.20
N LYS A 289 -11.58 9.31 34.10
CA LYS A 289 -11.99 10.72 34.13
C LYS A 289 -13.44 10.88 34.58
N THR A 290 -14.30 9.93 34.24
CA THR A 290 -15.71 9.90 34.67
C THR A 290 -15.87 9.51 36.15
N GLU A 291 -15.00 8.63 36.67
CA GLU A 291 -15.05 8.16 38.07
C GLU A 291 -14.41 9.14 39.08
N ARG A 292 -13.57 10.09 38.65
CA ARG A 292 -13.00 11.15 39.51
C ARG A 292 -13.31 12.55 38.98
N PRO A 293 -14.58 13.01 38.99
CA PRO A 293 -14.92 14.35 38.53
C PRO A 293 -14.50 15.47 39.50
N PHE A 294 -14.22 15.16 40.78
CA PHE A 294 -13.91 16.15 41.82
C PHE A 294 -12.66 15.76 42.63
N SER A 295 -11.49 16.21 42.18
CA SER A 295 -10.31 16.37 43.03
C SER A 295 -9.51 17.56 42.50
N ALA A 296 -10.05 18.76 42.73
CA ALA A 296 -9.41 20.06 42.59
C ALA A 296 -9.97 20.95 43.71
#